data_AF-A0A950U3L9-F1
#
_entry.id   AF-A0A950U3L9-F1
#
_cell.length_a   1.000
_cell.length_b   1.000
_cell.length_c   1.000
_cell.angle_alpha   90.00
_cell.angle_beta   90.00
_cell.angle_gamma   90.00
#
_symmetry.space_group_name_H-M   'P 1'
#
loop_
_entity.id
_entity.type
_entity.pdbx_description
1 polymer ?
#
loop_
_entity_poly.entity_id
_entity_poly.type
_entity_poly.pdbx_seq_one_letter_code
_entity_poly.pdbx_strand_id
1 'polypeptide(L)'
;MASDAGLASLRALDKVLAEKPEKVGHDFSEATRCLVSYREELISAWRSSRSVADRGRLLQLNAVLSAVMGGHFPLGPVPWTHVQKARDSLAELIG
;
A
#
# COMPACT_ATOMS: atom_id res chain seq x y z
N MET A 1 14.40 -10.61 1.28
CA MET A 1 14.80 -9.28 1.78
C MET A 1 13.77 -8.28 1.30
N ALA A 2 13.19 -7.52 2.21
CA ALA A 2 12.25 -6.44 1.91
C ALA A 2 12.90 -5.39 1.00
N SER A 3 12.18 -4.89 -0.01
CA SER A 3 12.68 -3.78 -0.82
C SER A 3 12.48 -2.44 -0.10
N ASP A 4 13.33 -1.46 -0.42
CA ASP A 4 13.25 -0.13 0.18
C ASP A 4 11.92 0.56 -0.10
N ALA A 5 11.35 0.39 -1.31
CA ALA A 5 10.03 0.93 -1.65
C ALA A 5 8.90 0.25 -0.86
N GLY A 6 9.00 -1.05 -0.59
CA GLY A 6 8.08 -1.77 0.28
C GLY A 6 8.09 -1.18 1.70
N LEU A 7 9.28 -1.05 2.30
CA LEU A 7 9.43 -0.47 3.64
C LEU A 7 8.98 0.99 3.71
N ALA A 8 9.25 1.79 2.66
CA ALA A 8 8.75 3.16 2.56
C ALA A 8 7.22 3.21 2.53
N SER A 9 6.59 2.31 1.77
CA SER A 9 5.12 2.20 1.71
C SER A 9 4.51 1.87 3.07
N LEU A 10 5.13 0.97 3.82
CA LEU A 10 4.66 0.60 5.16
C LEU A 10 4.75 1.77 6.13
N ARG A 11 5.89 2.49 6.14
CA ARG A 11 6.07 3.68 6.98
C ARG A 11 5.08 4.80 6.64
N ALA A 12 4.79 5.02 5.36
CA ALA A 12 3.83 6.02 4.95
C ALA A 12 2.40 5.67 5.41
N LEU A 13 2.01 4.40 5.34
CA LEU A 13 0.72 3.94 5.89
C LEU A 13 0.67 4.00 7.42
N ASP A 14 1.76 3.67 8.11
CA ASP A 14 1.84 3.82 9.57
C ASP A 14 1.59 5.28 9.98
N LYS A 15 2.15 6.24 9.23
CA LYS A 15 1.92 7.67 9.47
C LYS A 15 0.45 8.06 9.27
N VAL A 16 -0.17 7.66 8.14
CA VAL A 16 -1.60 7.87 7.88
C VAL A 16 -2.45 7.33 9.04
N LEU A 17 -2.06 6.17 9.58
CA LEU A 17 -2.82 5.53 10.63
C LEU A 17 -2.63 6.19 12.01
N ALA A 18 -1.47 6.80 12.26
CA ALA A 18 -1.14 7.49 13.51
C ALA A 18 -1.79 8.87 13.61
N GLU A 19 -1.96 9.58 12.49
CA GLU A 19 -2.50 10.96 12.46
C GLU A 19 -4.04 11.03 12.29
N LYS A 20 -4.74 9.91 12.46
CA LYS A 20 -6.21 9.87 12.39
C LYS A 20 -6.83 10.72 13.51
N PRO A 21 -7.90 11.50 13.26
CA PRO A 21 -8.53 11.83 11.97
C PRO A 21 -8.11 13.20 11.39
N GLU A 22 -7.04 13.82 11.88
CA GLU A 22 -6.86 15.28 11.75
C GLU A 22 -6.19 15.74 10.44
N LYS A 23 -5.34 14.93 9.80
CA LYS A 23 -4.45 15.39 8.69
C LYS A 23 -4.37 14.42 7.52
N VAL A 24 -5.50 14.23 6.86
CA VAL A 24 -5.72 13.04 6.02
C VAL A 24 -5.16 13.16 4.59
N GLY A 25 -5.21 14.34 3.96
CA GLY A 25 -4.96 14.46 2.51
C GLY A 25 -3.49 14.26 2.06
N HIS A 26 -2.54 14.93 2.73
CA HIS A 26 -1.13 14.86 2.30
C HIS A 26 -0.49 13.50 2.58
N ASP A 27 -0.84 12.87 3.70
CA ASP A 27 -0.27 11.58 4.08
C ASP A 27 -0.83 10.43 3.24
N PHE A 28 -2.12 10.47 2.87
CA PHE A 28 -2.65 9.52 1.89
C PHE A 28 -1.99 9.68 0.53
N SER A 29 -1.76 10.92 0.08
CA SER A 29 -1.06 11.18 -1.18
C SER A 29 0.34 10.56 -1.18
N GLU A 30 1.07 10.71 -0.07
CA GLU A 30 2.39 10.11 0.08
C GLU A 30 2.34 8.58 0.13
N ALA A 31 1.43 8.01 0.91
CA ALA A 31 1.23 6.56 0.97
C ALA A 31 0.90 5.98 -0.42
N THR A 32 0.04 6.63 -1.20
CA THR A 32 -0.25 6.23 -2.58
C THR A 32 1.00 6.28 -3.46
N ARG A 33 1.83 7.32 -3.35
CA ARG A 33 3.09 7.42 -4.11
C ARG A 33 4.04 6.27 -3.79
N CYS A 34 4.29 6.01 -2.51
CA CYS A 34 5.17 4.92 -2.09
C CYS A 34 4.65 3.56 -2.61
N LEU A 35 3.34 3.30 -2.48
CA LEU A 35 2.73 2.07 -2.97
C LEU A 35 2.85 1.91 -4.48
N VAL A 36 2.71 2.99 -5.25
CA VAL A 36 2.93 2.96 -6.71
C VAL A 36 4.39 2.65 -7.02
N SER A 37 5.35 3.25 -6.32
CA SER A 37 6.76 2.91 -6.49
C SER A 37 7.06 1.43 -6.21
N TYR A 38 6.51 0.88 -5.13
CA TYR A 38 6.67 -0.56 -4.85
C TYR A 38 5.98 -1.43 -5.91
N ARG A 39 4.86 -0.97 -6.47
CA ARG A 39 4.19 -1.67 -7.57
C ARG A 39 5.05 -1.74 -8.82
N GLU A 40 5.77 -0.68 -9.17
CA GLU A 40 6.69 -0.69 -10.31
C GLU A 40 7.81 -1.73 -10.12
N GLU A 41 8.34 -1.89 -8.91
CA GLU A 41 9.31 -2.95 -8.59
C GLU A 41 8.71 -4.35 -8.80
N LEU A 42 7.50 -4.60 -8.30
CA LEU A 42 6.83 -5.90 -8.46
C LEU A 42 6.45 -6.18 -9.91
N ILE A 43 6.06 -5.15 -10.69
CA ILE A 43 5.80 -5.28 -12.13
C ILE A 43 7.09 -5.67 -12.86
N SER A 44 8.21 -5.03 -12.52
CA SER A 44 9.52 -5.36 -13.09
C SER A 44 9.89 -6.82 -12.79
N ALA A 45 9.81 -7.23 -11.52
CA ALA A 45 10.08 -8.60 -11.09
C ALA A 45 9.20 -9.62 -11.83
N TRP A 46 7.88 -9.38 -11.89
CA TRP A 46 6.96 -10.26 -12.60
C TRP A 46 7.23 -10.33 -14.10
N ARG A 47 7.59 -9.21 -14.75
CA ARG A 47 7.93 -9.21 -16.18
C ARG A 47 9.18 -10.03 -16.47
N SER A 48 10.17 -9.98 -15.58
CA SER A 48 11.41 -10.74 -15.69
C SER A 48 11.23 -12.23 -15.41
N SER A 49 10.49 -12.59 -14.37
CA SER A 49 10.36 -14.00 -13.94
C SER A 49 9.17 -14.73 -14.57
N ARG A 50 8.10 -14.00 -14.90
CA ARG A 50 6.76 -14.51 -15.22
C ARG A 50 6.22 -15.50 -14.19
N SER A 51 6.72 -15.44 -12.95
CA SER A 51 6.36 -16.38 -11.90
C SER A 51 4.94 -16.13 -11.38
N VAL A 52 4.25 -17.21 -11.00
CA VAL A 52 2.94 -17.15 -10.34
C VAL A 52 3.06 -16.42 -8.99
N ALA A 53 4.18 -16.60 -8.29
CA ALA A 53 4.44 -15.94 -7.02
C ALA A 53 4.50 -14.40 -7.17
N ASP A 54 5.24 -13.88 -8.14
CA ASP A 54 5.34 -12.44 -8.37
C ASP A 54 4.01 -11.84 -8.85
N ARG A 55 3.24 -12.60 -9.65
CA ARG A 55 1.87 -12.22 -10.00
C ARG A 55 0.98 -12.13 -8.75
N GLY A 56 1.10 -13.08 -7.83
CA GLY A 56 0.38 -13.09 -6.55
C GLY A 56 0.71 -11.86 -5.70
N ARG A 57 1.99 -11.54 -5.55
CA ARG A 57 2.48 -10.34 -4.85
C ARG A 57 1.91 -9.05 -5.46
N LEU A 58 1.87 -8.96 -6.79
CA LEU A 58 1.31 -7.81 -7.49
C LEU A 58 -0.22 -7.68 -7.27
N LEU A 59 -0.95 -8.79 -7.28
CA LEU A 59 -2.39 -8.80 -6.99
C LEU A 59 -2.68 -8.36 -5.55
N GLN A 60 -1.91 -8.85 -4.58
CA GLN A 60 -2.01 -8.44 -3.18
C GLN A 60 -1.74 -6.94 -3.02
N LEU A 61 -0.68 -6.41 -3.63
CA LEU A 61 -0.39 -4.98 -3.59
C LEU A 61 -1.49 -4.13 -4.22
N ASN A 62 -2.09 -4.57 -5.34
CA ASN A 62 -3.21 -3.87 -5.96
C ASN A 62 -4.45 -3.80 -5.05
N ALA A 63 -4.70 -4.83 -4.24
CA ALA A 63 -5.75 -4.80 -3.23
C ALA A 63 -5.47 -3.77 -2.13
N VAL A 64 -4.23 -3.70 -1.64
CA VAL A 64 -3.78 -2.65 -0.70
C VAL A 64 -3.99 -1.25 -1.29
N LEU A 65 -3.52 -1.02 -2.52
CA LEU A 65 -3.65 0.26 -3.22
C LEU A 65 -5.12 0.70 -3.36
N SER A 66 -6.01 -0.25 -3.66
CA SER A 66 -7.45 0.02 -3.81
C SER A 66 -8.09 0.46 -2.49
N ALA A 67 -7.75 -0.21 -1.38
CA ALA A 67 -8.25 0.14 -0.05
C ALA A 67 -7.73 1.52 0.42
N VAL A 68 -6.46 1.83 0.14
CA VAL A 68 -5.85 3.12 0.48
C VAL A 68 -6.46 4.26 -0.34
N MET A 69 -6.70 4.05 -1.63
CA MET A 69 -7.41 5.01 -2.48
C MET A 69 -8.85 5.27 -2.00
N GLY A 70 -9.57 4.22 -1.60
CA GLY A 70 -10.89 4.36 -0.97
C GLY A 70 -10.85 5.09 0.38
N GLY A 71 -9.72 5.01 1.09
CA GLY A 71 -9.45 5.80 2.29
C GLY A 71 -9.17 7.29 2.01
N HIS A 72 -8.46 7.57 0.91
CA HIS A 72 -8.10 8.92 0.50
C HIS A 72 -9.31 9.71 -0.02
N PHE A 73 -10.19 9.05 -0.79
CA PHE A 73 -11.38 9.66 -1.38
C PHE A 73 -12.65 8.91 -0.96
N PRO A 74 -13.01 8.93 0.32
CA PRO A 74 -14.14 8.14 0.82
C PRO A 74 -15.47 8.74 0.36
N LEU A 75 -16.43 7.86 0.05
CA LEU A 75 -17.83 8.24 -0.04
C LEU A 75 -18.43 8.19 1.37
N GLY A 76 -18.22 9.25 2.16
CA GLY A 76 -18.61 9.35 3.57
C GLY A 76 -17.40 9.34 4.52
N PRO A 77 -17.51 8.77 5.73
CA PRO A 77 -16.38 8.70 6.65
C PRO A 77 -15.27 7.79 6.11
N VAL A 78 -14.02 8.11 6.45
CA VAL A 78 -12.87 7.29 6.06
C VAL A 78 -13.02 5.88 6.66
N PRO A 79 -12.93 4.80 5.85
CA PRO A 79 -13.04 3.43 6.33
C PRO A 79 -11.75 2.95 7.01
N TRP A 80 -11.43 3.51 8.17
CA TRP A 80 -10.15 3.30 8.86
C TRP A 80 -9.80 1.84 9.17
N THR A 81 -10.80 0.98 9.35
CA THR A 81 -10.61 -0.47 9.54
C THR A 81 -10.11 -1.15 8.25
N HIS A 82 -10.57 -0.72 7.08
CA HIS A 82 -10.07 -1.21 5.79
C HIS A 82 -8.66 -0.71 5.52
N VAL A 83 -8.35 0.54 5.88
CA VAL A 83 -6.98 1.09 5.76
C VAL A 83 -6.01 0.33 6.68
N GLN A 84 -6.43 -0.01 7.90
CA GLN A 84 -5.62 -0.84 8.81
C GLN A 84 -5.35 -2.24 8.20
N LYS A 85 -6.39 -2.93 7.72
CA LYS A 85 -6.23 -4.24 7.06
C LYS A 85 -5.31 -4.18 5.84
N ALA A 86 -5.39 -3.10 5.07
CA ALA A 86 -4.51 -2.87 3.92
C ALA A 86 -3.03 -2.73 4.37
N ARG A 87 -2.78 -2.00 5.46
CA ARG A 87 -1.46 -1.91 6.06
C ARG A 87 -0.96 -3.26 6.56
N ASP A 88 -1.79 -4.05 7.22
CA ASP A 88 -1.40 -5.36 7.76
C ASP A 88 -1.06 -6.33 6.62
N SER A 89 -1.88 -6.35 5.56
CA SER A 89 -1.60 -7.13 4.35
C SER A 89 -0.32 -6.68 3.62
N LEU A 90 0.00 -5.38 3.66
CA LEU A 90 1.26 -4.87 3.14
C LEU A 90 2.45 -5.35 3.99
N ALA A 91 2.32 -5.37 5.32
CA ALA A 91 3.37 -5.86 6.21
C ALA A 91 3.67 -7.35 5.94
N GLU A 92 2.63 -8.16 5.75
CA GLU A 92 2.76 -9.58 5.35
C GLU A 92 3.43 -9.75 3.97
N LEU A 93 3.17 -8.84 3.03
CA LEU A 93 3.78 -8.88 1.69
C LEU A 93 5.27 -8.52 1.69
N ILE A 94 5.72 -7.75 2.68
CA ILE A 94 7.11 -7.26 2.79
C ILE A 94 7.98 -8.22 3.63
N GLY A 95 7.38 -8.89 4.62
CA GLY A 95 8.01 -9.92 5.45
C GLY A 95 8.37 -11.19 4.68
#